data_AF-A0A7U9SAG1-F1
#
_entry.id   AF-A0A7U9SAG1-F1
#
_cell.length_a   1.000
_cell.length_b   1.000
_cell.length_c   1.000
_cell.angle_alpha   90.00
_cell.angle_beta   90.00
_cell.angle_gamma   90.00
#
_symmetry.space_group_name_H-M   'P 1'
#
loop_
_entity.id
_entity.type
_entity.pdbx_description
1 polymer ?
#
loop_
_entity_poly.entity_id
_entity_poly.type
_entity_poly.pdbx_seq_one_letter_code
_entity_poly.pdbx_strand_id
1 'polypeptide(L)'
;MVHLITETSKYTMIILFALYTWQCFSSLKKNVDLEEQAWKFRKQTGYMYLFHLNAYAVLFLATKNQDLLKFYLEQVIFFTAVQVCYGIFYKRVSRLIVNNMCMLMCIGFVILTRLSYKHAVKQFAIAVVSMAVTMLIPYLISRWKFVRSLTWIYALAGITMLGVVAVLGAVSHGAKLSFSVAGIAVQPSEFIKIIFVFFVASMFYESTEFIQVVKATVVAALHVIILVLSRDLGAGLIFFIAYMVMLYVATRKLYYFAGGMICGAAASVAAYFLFNHVRVRVVAWQDPLAVFANEGNQVSHSLFAIGTGGWFGMGLNQGMPYKIPEVKQDFIFSAIAEELGGIFAICLILVCVSCFLMFLNIAMQMKDFFYKLVALGLGTIYGFQIFLSIGGDIKFIPSTGVTLPLVSYGGSSLLSTLIIFAVIQGLYLMREREQDEPRGKTGLKGEKYTKEKTNEKKPKEKKRPKKKGGISSHEETIHGTKIQDFD
;
A
#
# COMPACT_ATOMS: atom_id res chain seq x y z
N MET A 1 -39.70 -11.47 10.82
CA MET A 1 -39.36 -10.31 9.97
C MET A 1 -37.87 -10.01 9.92
N VAL A 2 -37.17 -9.79 11.04
CA VAL A 2 -35.72 -9.47 11.03
C VAL A 2 -34.88 -10.50 10.29
N HIS A 3 -35.10 -11.80 10.51
CA HIS A 3 -34.38 -12.87 9.80
C HIS A 3 -34.55 -12.81 8.27
N LEU A 4 -35.78 -12.56 7.78
CA LEU A 4 -36.05 -12.43 6.34
C LEU A 4 -35.32 -11.22 5.74
N ILE A 5 -35.27 -10.11 6.47
CA ILE A 5 -34.55 -8.90 6.06
C ILE A 5 -33.05 -9.18 6.00
N THR A 6 -32.48 -9.84 7.02
CA THR A 6 -31.06 -10.23 7.04
C THR A 6 -30.71 -11.17 5.90
N GLU A 7 -31.55 -12.18 5.65
CA GLU A 7 -31.38 -13.13 4.55
C GLU A 7 -31.44 -12.46 3.17
N THR A 8 -32.37 -11.53 2.95
CA THR A 8 -32.45 -10.79 1.67
C THR A 8 -31.28 -9.81 1.53
N SER A 9 -30.89 -9.20 2.65
CA SER A 9 -29.83 -8.21 2.72
C SER A 9 -28.47 -8.80 2.34
N LYS A 10 -28.13 -10.03 2.76
CA LYS A 10 -26.83 -10.64 2.43
C LYS A 10 -26.61 -10.74 0.92
N TYR A 11 -27.61 -11.20 0.16
CA TYR A 11 -27.53 -11.28 -1.31
C TYR A 11 -27.41 -9.89 -1.94
N THR A 12 -28.17 -8.92 -1.42
CA THR A 12 -28.11 -7.54 -1.91
C THR A 12 -26.73 -6.91 -1.67
N MET A 13 -26.12 -7.13 -0.50
CA MET A 13 -24.77 -6.66 -0.19
C MET A 13 -23.72 -7.29 -1.12
N ILE A 14 -23.81 -8.61 -1.36
CA ILE A 14 -22.92 -9.33 -2.29
C ILE A 14 -23.03 -8.74 -3.69
N ILE A 15 -24.25 -8.55 -4.20
CA ILE A 15 -24.48 -8.00 -5.55
C ILE A 15 -23.93 -6.58 -5.66
N LEU A 16 -24.23 -5.71 -4.69
CA LEU A 16 -23.72 -4.33 -4.69
C LEU A 16 -22.19 -4.30 -4.69
N PHE A 17 -21.55 -5.15 -3.89
CA PHE A 17 -20.09 -5.18 -3.82
C PHE A 17 -19.43 -5.83 -5.04
N ALA A 18 -20.08 -6.83 -5.65
CA ALA A 18 -19.64 -7.41 -6.92
C ALA A 18 -19.71 -6.37 -8.05
N LEU A 19 -20.79 -5.57 -8.12
CA LEU A 19 -20.93 -4.48 -9.08
C LEU A 19 -19.89 -3.37 -8.84
N TYR A 20 -19.61 -3.03 -7.59
CA TYR A 20 -18.53 -2.12 -7.21
C TYR A 20 -17.17 -2.64 -7.72
N THR A 21 -16.88 -3.90 -7.43
CA THR A 21 -15.62 -4.57 -7.82
C THR A 21 -15.45 -4.61 -9.33
N TRP A 22 -16.50 -4.94 -10.07
CA TRP A 22 -16.48 -4.90 -11.54
C TRP A 22 -16.11 -3.52 -12.08
N GLN A 23 -16.65 -2.45 -11.48
CA GLN A 23 -16.33 -1.08 -11.88
C GLN A 23 -14.86 -0.73 -11.61
N CYS A 24 -14.26 -1.24 -10.53
CA CYS A 24 -12.84 -1.04 -10.24
C CYS A 24 -11.95 -1.50 -11.40
N PHE A 25 -12.16 -2.71 -11.91
CA PHE A 25 -11.36 -3.26 -13.02
C PHE A 25 -11.77 -2.71 -14.38
N SER A 26 -13.06 -2.41 -14.60
CA SER A 26 -13.52 -1.73 -15.81
C SER A 26 -12.84 -0.36 -15.98
N SER A 27 -12.57 0.34 -14.88
CA SER A 27 -11.90 1.65 -14.90
C SER A 27 -10.40 1.59 -15.21
N LEU A 28 -9.77 0.40 -15.10
CA LEU A 28 -8.35 0.18 -15.41
C LEU A 28 -8.10 -0.14 -16.89
N LYS A 29 -9.15 -0.41 -17.69
CA LYS A 29 -9.01 -0.67 -19.13
C LYS A 29 -8.53 0.59 -19.85
N LYS A 30 -7.54 0.43 -20.75
CA LYS A 30 -7.09 1.51 -21.65
C LYS A 30 -8.24 1.89 -22.61
N ASN A 31 -8.36 3.19 -22.92
CA ASN A 31 -9.30 3.77 -23.89
C ASN A 31 -10.77 3.90 -23.44
N VAL A 32 -11.03 4.09 -22.15
CA VAL A 32 -12.36 4.51 -21.68
C VAL A 32 -12.47 6.03 -21.79
N ASP A 33 -13.59 6.52 -22.33
CA ASP A 33 -13.86 7.96 -22.41
C ASP A 33 -13.93 8.61 -21.02
N LEU A 34 -13.50 9.88 -20.90
CA LEU A 34 -13.42 10.59 -19.63
C LEU A 34 -14.79 10.75 -18.96
N GLU A 35 -15.85 10.96 -19.75
CA GLU A 35 -17.21 11.05 -19.23
C GLU A 35 -17.72 9.70 -18.71
N GLU A 36 -17.48 8.63 -19.49
CA GLU A 36 -17.81 7.26 -19.09
C GLU A 36 -17.07 6.86 -17.80
N GLN A 37 -15.79 7.24 -17.68
CA GLN A 37 -14.99 6.99 -16.48
C GLN A 37 -15.52 7.76 -15.27
N ALA A 38 -15.88 9.04 -15.44
CA ALA A 38 -16.47 9.85 -14.37
C ALA A 38 -17.83 9.30 -13.91
N TRP A 39 -18.63 8.77 -14.83
CA TRP A 39 -19.90 8.11 -14.51
C TRP A 39 -19.69 6.79 -13.75
N LYS A 40 -18.72 5.96 -14.14
CA LYS A 40 -18.35 4.74 -13.40
C LYS A 40 -17.95 5.07 -11.97
N PHE A 41 -17.12 6.09 -11.75
CA PHE A 41 -16.71 6.50 -10.41
C PHE A 41 -17.88 7.03 -9.54
N ARG A 42 -18.85 7.73 -10.14
CA ARG A 42 -20.07 8.14 -9.42
C ARG A 42 -20.92 6.94 -9.02
N LYS A 43 -21.04 5.93 -9.88
CA LYS A 43 -21.74 4.69 -9.54
C LYS A 43 -21.06 3.90 -8.43
N GLN A 44 -19.73 3.85 -8.40
CA GLN A 44 -18.99 3.22 -7.31
C GLN A 44 -19.34 3.84 -5.96
N THR A 45 -19.35 5.17 -5.90
CA THR A 45 -19.78 5.91 -4.71
C THR A 45 -21.22 5.57 -4.32
N GLY A 46 -22.13 5.48 -5.30
CA GLY A 46 -23.52 5.04 -5.07
C GLY A 46 -23.61 3.64 -4.47
N TYR A 47 -22.88 2.66 -5.02
CA TYR A 47 -22.87 1.29 -4.48
C TYR A 47 -22.29 1.21 -3.07
N MET A 48 -21.25 2.01 -2.76
CA MET A 48 -20.70 2.11 -1.41
C MET A 48 -21.77 2.59 -0.41
N TYR A 49 -22.49 3.67 -0.71
CA TYR A 49 -23.52 4.18 0.21
C TYR A 49 -24.74 3.25 0.31
N LEU A 50 -25.14 2.58 -0.77
CA LEU A 50 -26.20 1.57 -0.73
C LEU A 50 -25.79 0.36 0.12
N PHE A 51 -24.55 -0.12 -0.01
CA PHE A 51 -24.01 -1.16 0.85
C PHE A 51 -23.99 -0.71 2.32
N HIS A 52 -23.49 0.50 2.58
CA HIS A 52 -23.38 1.07 3.93
C HIS A 52 -24.75 1.19 4.60
N LEU A 53 -25.74 1.74 3.90
CA LEU A 53 -27.12 1.85 4.37
C LEU A 53 -27.71 0.47 4.68
N ASN A 54 -27.55 -0.48 3.77
CA ASN A 54 -28.08 -1.83 3.93
C ASN A 54 -27.48 -2.54 5.15
N ALA A 55 -26.15 -2.44 5.32
CA ALA A 55 -25.46 -3.01 6.47
C ALA A 55 -25.94 -2.41 7.80
N TYR A 56 -26.01 -1.08 7.91
CA TYR A 56 -26.48 -0.43 9.14
C TYR A 56 -27.96 -0.64 9.41
N ALA A 57 -28.79 -0.79 8.38
CA ALA A 57 -30.19 -1.17 8.54
C ALA A 57 -30.29 -2.56 9.20
N VAL A 58 -29.51 -3.54 8.75
CA VAL A 58 -29.48 -4.87 9.40
C VAL A 58 -28.95 -4.79 10.83
N LEU A 59 -27.85 -4.07 11.09
CA LEU A 59 -27.30 -3.92 12.44
C LEU A 59 -28.30 -3.24 13.39
N PHE A 60 -28.97 -2.18 12.93
CA PHE A 60 -29.98 -1.48 13.71
C PHE A 60 -31.20 -2.38 13.98
N LEU A 61 -31.72 -3.08 12.98
CA LEU A 61 -32.87 -3.97 13.16
C LEU A 61 -32.58 -5.14 14.09
N ALA A 62 -31.34 -5.64 14.07
CA ALA A 62 -30.93 -6.76 14.91
C ALA A 62 -30.62 -6.36 16.36
N THR A 63 -30.07 -5.15 16.60
CA THR A 63 -29.68 -4.70 17.95
C THR A 63 -30.66 -3.72 18.60
N LYS A 64 -31.50 -3.05 17.80
CA LYS A 64 -32.41 -1.96 18.20
C LYS A 64 -31.73 -0.79 18.93
N ASN A 65 -30.42 -0.62 18.76
CA ASN A 65 -29.66 0.45 19.41
C ASN A 65 -29.72 1.75 18.59
N GLN A 66 -30.27 2.81 19.17
CA GLN A 66 -30.37 4.14 18.56
C GLN A 66 -29.02 4.81 18.30
N ASP A 67 -27.99 4.47 19.08
CA ASP A 67 -26.65 5.04 18.91
C ASP A 67 -25.99 4.59 17.59
N LEU A 68 -26.44 3.46 17.01
CA LEU A 68 -26.00 3.03 15.69
C LEU A 68 -26.48 3.96 14.58
N LEU A 69 -27.68 4.54 14.73
CA LEU A 69 -28.21 5.45 13.73
C LEU A 69 -27.42 6.77 13.72
N LYS A 70 -27.08 7.30 14.90
CA LYS A 70 -26.22 8.47 15.03
C LYS A 70 -24.84 8.21 14.42
N PHE A 71 -24.24 7.06 14.77
CA PHE A 71 -22.91 6.70 14.29
C PHE A 71 -22.88 6.44 12.77
N TYR A 72 -23.95 5.87 12.21
CA TYR A 72 -24.14 5.76 10.77
C TYR A 72 -24.14 7.13 10.08
N LEU A 73 -24.93 8.08 10.59
CA LEU A 73 -25.01 9.43 10.03
C LEU A 73 -23.65 10.16 10.09
N GLU A 74 -22.92 10.04 11.20
CA GLU A 74 -21.56 10.57 11.32
C GLU A 74 -20.62 10.00 10.26
N GLN A 75 -20.69 8.69 9.98
CA GLN A 75 -19.89 8.05 8.93
C GLN A 75 -20.28 8.50 7.53
N VAL A 76 -21.59 8.65 7.25
CA VAL A 76 -22.06 9.17 5.95
C VAL A 76 -21.55 10.59 5.72
N ILE A 77 -21.62 11.46 6.74
CA ILE A 77 -21.08 12.82 6.68
C ILE A 77 -19.56 12.77 6.44
N PHE A 78 -18.84 11.93 7.18
CA PHE A 78 -17.40 11.76 7.04
C PHE A 78 -17.01 11.34 5.61
N PHE A 79 -17.57 10.26 5.07
CA PHE A 79 -17.22 9.80 3.72
C PHE A 79 -17.58 10.82 2.64
N THR A 80 -18.72 11.52 2.81
CA THR A 80 -19.13 12.58 1.88
C THR A 80 -18.14 13.73 1.93
N ALA A 81 -17.75 14.17 3.14
CA ALA A 81 -16.77 15.22 3.34
C ALA A 81 -15.41 14.85 2.70
N VAL A 82 -14.94 13.62 2.87
CA VAL A 82 -13.70 13.15 2.25
C VAL A 82 -13.77 13.24 0.73
N GLN A 83 -14.82 12.71 0.11
CA GLN A 83 -14.98 12.72 -1.35
C GLN A 83 -15.08 14.15 -1.89
N VAL A 84 -15.85 15.02 -1.24
CA VAL A 84 -16.01 16.42 -1.61
C VAL A 84 -14.70 17.19 -1.46
N CYS A 85 -14.03 17.08 -0.31
CA CYS A 85 -12.77 17.78 -0.06
C CYS A 85 -11.67 17.35 -1.05
N TYR A 86 -11.57 16.06 -1.39
CA TYR A 86 -10.62 15.61 -2.42
C TYR A 86 -10.97 16.18 -3.80
N GLY A 87 -12.26 16.29 -4.13
CA GLY A 87 -12.72 16.90 -5.37
C GLY A 87 -12.45 18.42 -5.45
N ILE A 88 -12.58 19.13 -4.33
CA ILE A 88 -12.35 20.59 -4.24
C ILE A 88 -10.86 20.91 -4.26
N PHE A 89 -10.08 20.29 -3.37
CA PHE A 89 -8.66 20.61 -3.22
C PHE A 89 -7.79 20.07 -4.37
N TYR A 90 -8.23 18.97 -5.00
CA TYR A 90 -7.43 18.27 -6.01
C TYR A 90 -8.25 18.00 -7.27
N LYS A 91 -8.26 18.99 -8.19
CA LYS A 91 -9.02 18.93 -9.46
C LYS A 91 -8.77 17.67 -10.30
N ARG A 92 -7.57 17.07 -10.22
CA ARG A 92 -7.17 15.83 -10.91
C ARG A 92 -6.80 14.70 -9.95
N VAL A 93 -7.62 14.46 -8.95
CA VAL A 93 -7.45 13.33 -8.03
C VAL A 93 -7.72 12.00 -8.73
N SER A 94 -7.01 10.94 -8.32
CA SER A 94 -7.32 9.58 -8.73
C SER A 94 -8.55 9.11 -7.97
N ARG A 95 -9.73 9.26 -8.60
CA ARG A 95 -11.01 8.91 -7.97
C ARG A 95 -11.10 7.44 -7.58
N LEU A 96 -10.46 6.54 -8.33
CA LEU A 96 -10.42 5.11 -7.99
C LEU A 96 -9.74 4.86 -6.64
N ILE A 97 -8.61 5.52 -6.36
CA ILE A 97 -7.88 5.37 -5.09
C ILE A 97 -8.74 5.89 -3.94
N VAL A 98 -9.34 7.07 -4.09
CA VAL A 98 -10.18 7.68 -3.05
C VAL A 98 -11.43 6.83 -2.78
N ASN A 99 -12.09 6.35 -3.83
CA ASN A 99 -13.29 5.51 -3.71
C ASN A 99 -12.96 4.19 -3.02
N ASN A 100 -11.91 3.49 -3.44
CA ASN A 100 -11.51 2.22 -2.82
C ASN A 100 -11.07 2.41 -1.37
N MET A 101 -10.35 3.50 -1.06
CA MET A 101 -10.00 3.85 0.32
C MET A 101 -11.25 4.00 1.18
N CYS A 102 -12.25 4.75 0.72
CA CYS A 102 -13.51 4.94 1.45
C CYS A 102 -14.28 3.62 1.58
N MET A 103 -14.35 2.80 0.52
CA MET A 103 -15.06 1.53 0.53
C MET A 103 -14.43 0.53 1.52
N LEU A 104 -13.10 0.40 1.53
CA LEU A 104 -12.40 -0.48 2.47
C LEU A 104 -12.60 -0.04 3.92
N MET A 105 -12.50 1.28 4.19
CA MET A 105 -12.79 1.82 5.52
C MET A 105 -14.26 1.62 5.92
N CYS A 106 -15.20 1.76 4.97
CA CYS A 106 -16.63 1.54 5.21
C CYS A 106 -16.90 0.09 5.63
N ILE A 107 -16.32 -0.90 4.92
CA ILE A 107 -16.42 -2.30 5.31
C ILE A 107 -15.80 -2.52 6.70
N GLY A 108 -14.61 -1.95 6.94
CA GLY A 108 -13.95 -1.99 8.24
C GLY A 108 -14.86 -1.48 9.36
N PHE A 109 -15.48 -0.30 9.21
CA PHE A 109 -16.37 0.24 10.25
C PHE A 109 -17.64 -0.57 10.43
N VAL A 110 -18.26 -1.10 9.38
CA VAL A 110 -19.43 -1.98 9.49
C VAL A 110 -19.10 -3.21 10.35
N ILE A 111 -18.00 -3.89 10.04
CA ILE A 111 -17.59 -5.11 10.75
C ILE A 111 -17.10 -4.80 12.16
N LEU A 112 -16.35 -3.73 12.36
CA LEU A 112 -15.92 -3.32 13.70
C LEU A 112 -17.11 -2.90 14.57
N THR A 113 -18.12 -2.26 14.00
CA THR A 113 -19.36 -1.92 14.73
C THR A 113 -20.08 -3.19 15.17
N ARG A 114 -20.14 -4.18 14.27
CA ARG A 114 -20.69 -5.52 14.55
C ARG A 114 -19.92 -6.27 15.65
N LEU A 115 -18.59 -6.19 15.66
CA LEU A 115 -17.73 -6.89 16.62
C LEU A 115 -17.61 -6.15 17.97
N SER A 116 -17.48 -4.83 17.95
CA SER A 116 -17.41 -3.98 19.14
C SER A 116 -17.57 -2.50 18.81
N TYR A 117 -18.73 -1.96 19.16
CA TYR A 117 -19.05 -0.53 19.01
C TYR A 117 -17.98 0.41 19.59
N LYS A 118 -17.44 0.10 20.79
CA LYS A 118 -16.39 0.91 21.43
C LYS A 118 -15.11 1.02 20.60
N HIS A 119 -14.68 -0.07 19.97
CA HIS A 119 -13.50 -0.04 19.10
C HIS A 119 -13.79 0.66 17.77
N ALA A 120 -14.99 0.49 17.23
CA ALA A 120 -15.42 1.18 16.02
C ALA A 120 -15.39 2.71 16.20
N VAL A 121 -15.95 3.23 17.30
CA VAL A 121 -15.94 4.67 17.63
C VAL A 121 -14.51 5.19 17.80
N LYS A 122 -13.64 4.45 18.51
CA LYS A 122 -12.23 4.82 18.66
C LYS A 122 -11.50 4.86 17.31
N GLN A 123 -11.68 3.86 16.46
CA GLN A 123 -11.08 3.82 15.13
C GLN A 123 -11.62 4.93 14.24
N PHE A 124 -12.91 5.26 14.34
CA PHE A 124 -13.53 6.34 13.58
C PHE A 124 -12.95 7.71 13.97
N ALA A 125 -12.79 7.98 15.27
CA ALA A 125 -12.12 9.20 15.74
C ALA A 125 -10.69 9.31 15.18
N ILE A 126 -9.92 8.22 15.22
CA ILE A 126 -8.58 8.16 14.62
C ILE A 126 -8.65 8.40 13.11
N ALA A 127 -9.62 7.83 12.41
CA ALA A 127 -9.80 8.02 10.97
C ALA A 127 -10.07 9.47 10.59
N VAL A 128 -10.94 10.16 11.34
CA VAL A 128 -11.26 11.58 11.12
C VAL A 128 -10.00 12.44 11.26
N VAL A 129 -9.27 12.28 12.37
CA VAL A 129 -8.02 13.02 12.61
C VAL A 129 -6.96 12.68 11.57
N SER A 130 -6.77 11.39 11.30
CA SER A 130 -5.79 10.90 10.33
C SER A 130 -6.07 11.45 8.95
N MET A 131 -7.33 11.43 8.51
CA MET A 131 -7.75 11.94 7.21
C MET A 131 -7.52 13.46 7.09
N ALA A 132 -7.83 14.22 8.13
CA ALA A 132 -7.58 15.66 8.14
C ALA A 132 -6.09 15.98 7.97
N VAL A 133 -5.22 15.23 8.66
CA VAL A 133 -3.76 15.40 8.55
C VAL A 133 -3.23 14.92 7.19
N THR A 134 -3.65 13.74 6.74
CA THR A 134 -3.11 13.14 5.51
C THR A 134 -3.60 13.86 4.26
N MET A 135 -4.73 14.58 4.32
CA MET A 135 -5.23 15.37 3.21
C MET A 135 -4.27 16.50 2.77
N LEU A 136 -3.34 16.91 3.63
CA LEU A 136 -2.29 17.89 3.28
C LEU A 136 -1.11 17.26 2.52
N ILE A 137 -0.89 15.95 2.67
CA ILE A 137 0.28 15.26 2.12
C ILE A 137 0.37 15.31 0.59
N PRO A 138 -0.71 15.11 -0.19
CA PRO A 138 -0.62 15.18 -1.65
C PRO A 138 -0.14 16.56 -2.12
N TYR A 139 -0.56 17.63 -1.44
CA TYR A 139 -0.08 18.98 -1.68
C TYR A 139 1.42 19.12 -1.38
N LEU A 140 1.89 18.65 -0.21
CA LEU A 140 3.29 18.72 0.21
C LEU A 140 4.23 17.95 -0.73
N ILE A 141 3.88 16.71 -1.06
CA ILE A 141 4.65 15.87 -1.99
C ILE A 141 4.78 16.55 -3.36
N SER A 142 3.71 17.23 -3.81
CA SER A 142 3.75 17.95 -5.09
C SER A 142 4.67 19.18 -5.11
N ARG A 143 5.10 19.68 -3.95
CA ARG A 143 5.90 20.90 -3.80
C ARG A 143 7.33 20.63 -3.35
N TRP A 144 7.57 19.62 -2.52
CA TRP A 144 8.85 19.41 -1.84
C TRP A 144 9.79 18.52 -2.65
N LYS A 145 10.59 19.16 -3.52
CA LYS A 145 11.67 18.48 -4.27
C LYS A 145 12.87 18.09 -3.39
N PHE A 146 13.04 18.72 -2.23
CA PHE A 146 14.12 18.45 -1.27
C PHE A 146 14.02 17.09 -0.57
N VAL A 147 12.86 16.43 -0.65
CA VAL A 147 12.63 15.08 -0.09
C VAL A 147 13.66 14.05 -0.58
N ARG A 148 14.31 14.31 -1.72
CA ARG A 148 15.32 13.43 -2.33
C ARG A 148 16.67 13.43 -1.63
N SER A 149 17.06 14.55 -1.01
CA SER A 149 18.39 14.76 -0.40
C SER A 149 18.44 14.44 1.09
N LEU A 150 17.42 13.78 1.61
CA LEU A 150 17.27 13.46 3.03
C LEU A 150 17.65 12.01 3.36
N THR A 151 18.42 11.35 2.50
CA THR A 151 18.84 9.93 2.60
C THR A 151 19.21 9.52 4.02
N TRP A 152 20.18 10.23 4.60
CA TRP A 152 20.73 9.93 5.93
C TRP A 152 19.80 10.33 7.07
N ILE A 153 18.93 11.31 6.86
CA ILE A 153 17.90 11.68 7.84
C ILE A 153 16.85 10.57 7.92
N TYR A 154 16.43 9.99 6.78
CA TYR A 154 15.52 8.85 6.79
C TYR A 154 16.14 7.62 7.44
N ALA A 155 17.41 7.32 7.13
CA ALA A 155 18.13 6.21 7.75
C ALA A 155 18.21 6.37 9.27
N LEU A 156 18.65 7.55 9.75
CA LEU A 156 18.78 7.84 11.17
C LEU A 156 17.41 7.82 11.86
N ALA A 157 16.39 8.45 11.28
CA ALA A 157 15.04 8.46 11.82
C ALA A 157 14.45 7.05 11.92
N GLY A 158 14.62 6.22 10.88
CA GLY A 158 14.14 4.83 10.88
C GLY A 158 14.82 3.98 11.95
N ILE A 159 16.15 4.03 12.02
CA ILE A 159 16.94 3.26 13.01
C ILE A 159 16.64 3.73 14.43
N THR A 160 16.62 5.04 14.67
CA THR A 160 16.35 5.59 16.01
C THR A 160 14.94 5.25 16.46
N MET A 161 13.94 5.39 15.60
CA MET A 161 12.56 5.07 15.93
C MET A 161 12.35 3.56 16.18
N LEU A 162 13.02 2.68 15.43
CA LEU A 162 13.01 1.23 15.69
C LEU A 162 13.75 0.87 16.98
N GLY A 163 14.91 1.48 17.21
CA GLY A 163 15.71 1.27 18.42
C GLY A 163 14.96 1.69 19.69
N VAL A 164 14.25 2.83 19.63
CA VAL A 164 13.36 3.29 20.71
C VAL A 164 12.30 2.23 21.02
N VAL A 165 11.69 1.60 20.02
CA VAL A 165 10.70 0.52 20.25
C VAL A 165 11.34 -0.72 20.85
N ALA A 166 12.48 -1.16 20.33
CA ALA A 166 13.15 -2.35 20.84
C ALA A 166 13.53 -2.21 22.33
N VAL A 167 13.90 -0.99 22.75
CA VAL A 167 14.28 -0.69 24.14
C VAL A 167 13.06 -0.38 25.02
N LEU A 168 12.19 0.54 24.59
CA LEU A 168 11.12 1.14 25.40
C LEU A 168 9.71 0.62 25.09
N GLY A 169 9.56 -0.25 24.09
CA GLY A 169 8.28 -0.82 23.69
C GLY A 169 7.66 -1.64 24.82
N ALA A 170 6.39 -1.37 25.11
CA ALA A 170 5.59 -2.19 26.00
C ALA A 170 5.37 -3.57 25.36
N VAL A 171 5.41 -4.62 26.19
CA VAL A 171 5.12 -5.98 25.74
C VAL A 171 3.60 -6.08 25.51
N SER A 172 3.20 -6.22 24.25
CA SER A 172 1.83 -6.52 23.84
C SER A 172 1.84 -7.88 23.14
N HIS A 173 0.97 -8.81 23.57
CA HIS A 173 0.87 -10.17 23.02
C HIS A 173 2.23 -10.92 22.96
N GLY A 174 3.12 -10.65 23.92
CA GLY A 174 4.44 -11.28 24.00
C GLY A 174 5.53 -10.67 23.11
N ALA A 175 5.27 -9.54 22.44
CA ALA A 175 6.22 -8.80 21.60
C ALA A 175 6.30 -7.31 22.02
N LYS A 176 7.50 -6.71 21.95
CA LYS A 176 7.71 -5.28 22.27
C LYS A 176 7.41 -4.42 21.04
N LEU A 177 6.12 -4.18 20.77
CA LEU A 177 5.69 -3.61 19.49
C LEU A 177 5.18 -2.17 19.58
N SER A 178 4.65 -1.77 20.74
CA SER A 178 3.96 -0.49 20.87
C SER A 178 4.27 0.21 22.18
N PHE A 179 4.08 1.52 22.20
CA PHE A 179 4.02 2.30 23.44
C PHE A 179 2.71 3.08 23.46
N SER A 180 2.16 3.31 24.66
CA SER A 180 0.91 4.03 24.83
C SER A 180 1.19 5.52 25.05
N VAL A 181 0.64 6.37 24.19
CA VAL A 181 0.66 7.83 24.36
C VAL A 181 -0.77 8.30 24.54
N ALA A 182 -1.08 8.96 25.66
CA ALA A 182 -2.41 9.49 25.97
C ALA A 182 -3.57 8.46 25.79
N GLY A 183 -3.31 7.18 26.12
CA GLY A 183 -4.32 6.11 25.98
C GLY A 183 -4.47 5.53 24.57
N ILE A 184 -3.62 5.93 23.62
CA ILE A 184 -3.54 5.39 22.26
C ILE A 184 -2.25 4.57 22.13
N ALA A 185 -2.39 3.29 21.77
CA ALA A 185 -1.24 2.46 21.44
C ALA A 185 -0.68 2.86 20.07
N VAL A 186 0.58 3.31 20.05
CA VAL A 186 1.30 3.67 18.84
C VAL A 186 2.29 2.56 18.51
N GLN A 187 2.21 2.02 17.30
CA GLN A 187 3.15 1.04 16.75
C GLN A 187 4.08 1.72 15.75
N PRO A 188 5.37 1.93 16.08
CA PRO A 188 6.26 2.68 15.21
C PRO A 188 6.67 1.97 13.92
N SER A 189 6.69 0.63 13.91
CA SER A 189 7.01 -0.15 12.69
C SER A 189 6.08 0.20 11.53
N GLU A 190 4.83 0.58 11.83
CA GLU A 190 3.85 1.07 10.86
C GLU A 190 4.26 2.36 10.15
N PHE A 191 4.94 3.29 10.84
CA PHE A 191 5.39 4.55 10.25
C PHE A 191 6.75 4.41 9.57
N ILE A 192 7.62 3.57 10.16
CA ILE A 192 8.97 3.34 9.66
C ILE A 192 8.94 2.68 8.30
N LYS A 193 7.92 1.88 7.97
CA LYS A 193 7.76 1.26 6.64
C LYS A 193 7.74 2.31 5.51
N ILE A 194 7.18 3.49 5.79
CA ILE A 194 7.17 4.61 4.85
C ILE A 194 8.57 5.21 4.76
N ILE A 195 9.17 5.59 5.90
CA ILE A 195 10.51 6.17 5.97
C ILE A 195 11.54 5.26 5.29
N PHE A 196 11.43 3.95 5.50
CA PHE A 196 12.25 2.91 4.91
C PHE A 196 12.20 2.95 3.38
N VAL A 197 11.01 3.06 2.77
CA VAL A 197 10.89 3.19 1.31
C VAL A 197 11.53 4.49 0.81
N PHE A 198 11.35 5.60 1.51
CA PHE A 198 12.02 6.86 1.15
C PHE A 198 13.55 6.74 1.23
N PHE A 199 14.07 6.08 2.27
CA PHE A 199 15.49 5.77 2.41
C PHE A 199 16.02 4.92 1.25
N VAL A 200 15.40 3.77 0.98
CA VAL A 200 15.85 2.85 -0.09
C VAL A 200 15.76 3.52 -1.46
N ALA A 201 14.68 4.26 -1.73
CA ALA A 201 14.53 5.00 -2.98
C ALA A 201 15.62 6.06 -3.15
N SER A 202 16.01 6.74 -2.07
CA SER A 202 17.04 7.78 -2.07
C SER A 202 18.44 7.18 -2.28
N MET A 203 18.76 6.07 -1.60
CA MET A 203 20.03 5.35 -1.77
C MET A 203 20.27 4.90 -3.21
N PHE A 204 19.24 4.34 -3.86
CA PHE A 204 19.33 3.87 -5.24
C PHE A 204 19.14 4.99 -6.28
N TYR A 205 18.64 6.14 -5.88
CA TYR A 205 18.65 7.33 -6.72
C TYR A 205 20.06 7.93 -6.84
N GLU A 206 20.86 7.87 -5.78
CA GLU A 206 22.24 8.35 -5.79
C GLU A 206 23.16 7.49 -6.67
N SER A 207 23.12 6.16 -6.49
CA SER A 207 23.92 5.23 -7.27
C SER A 207 23.37 3.80 -7.17
N THR A 208 23.62 3.00 -8.20
CA THR A 208 23.32 1.55 -8.23
C THR A 208 24.59 0.70 -8.35
N GLU A 209 25.75 1.30 -8.08
CA GLU A 209 27.02 0.58 -8.02
C GLU A 209 27.06 -0.41 -6.85
N PHE A 210 27.92 -1.42 -6.96
CA PHE A 210 27.99 -2.50 -5.99
C PHE A 210 28.19 -2.01 -4.55
N ILE A 211 29.07 -1.04 -4.33
CA ILE A 211 29.33 -0.49 -2.99
C ILE A 211 28.09 0.19 -2.40
N GLN A 212 27.29 0.87 -3.23
CA GLN A 212 26.06 1.53 -2.80
C GLN A 212 24.97 0.50 -2.50
N VAL A 213 24.88 -0.56 -3.33
CA VAL A 213 23.99 -1.71 -3.08
C VAL A 213 24.33 -2.39 -1.76
N VAL A 214 25.61 -2.59 -1.46
CA VAL A 214 26.06 -3.16 -0.17
C VAL A 214 25.64 -2.26 0.99
N LYS A 215 25.90 -0.94 0.92
CA LYS A 215 25.49 0.02 1.96
C LYS A 215 23.98 -0.01 2.20
N ALA A 216 23.18 0.05 1.12
CA ALA A 216 21.73 -0.03 1.21
C ALA A 216 21.25 -1.35 1.82
N THR A 217 21.87 -2.47 1.42
CA THR A 217 21.55 -3.81 1.95
C THR A 217 21.86 -3.92 3.42
N VAL A 218 23.01 -3.42 3.88
CA VAL A 218 23.41 -3.47 5.30
C VAL A 218 22.42 -2.69 6.16
N VAL A 219 22.07 -1.47 5.75
CA VAL A 219 21.09 -0.66 6.51
C VAL A 219 19.71 -1.30 6.47
N ALA A 220 19.30 -1.87 5.33
CA ALA A 220 18.03 -2.57 5.23
C ALA A 220 17.97 -3.84 6.08
N ALA A 221 19.04 -4.64 6.07
CA ALA A 221 19.17 -5.82 6.91
C ALA A 221 19.11 -5.46 8.40
N LEU A 222 19.72 -4.33 8.80
CA LEU A 222 19.64 -3.85 10.18
C LEU A 222 18.19 -3.55 10.60
N HIS A 223 17.38 -2.90 9.75
CA HIS A 223 15.96 -2.67 10.04
C HIS A 223 15.21 -4.00 10.21
N VAL A 224 15.42 -4.96 9.31
CA VAL A 224 14.78 -6.28 9.38
C VAL A 224 15.21 -7.05 10.63
N ILE A 225 16.50 -7.04 10.98
CA ILE A 225 17.02 -7.71 12.18
C ILE A 225 16.40 -7.12 13.44
N ILE A 226 16.29 -5.80 13.56
CA ILE A 226 15.67 -5.16 14.73
C ILE A 226 14.20 -5.59 14.86
N LEU A 227 13.47 -5.68 13.75
CA LEU A 227 12.07 -6.13 13.73
C LEU A 227 11.95 -7.60 14.17
N VAL A 228 12.79 -8.49 13.64
CA VAL A 228 12.81 -9.91 14.03
C VAL A 228 13.14 -10.08 15.52
N LEU A 229 14.13 -9.35 16.03
CA LEU A 229 14.49 -9.35 17.46
C LEU A 229 13.35 -8.81 18.34
N SER A 230 12.56 -7.87 17.82
CA SER A 230 11.37 -7.33 18.49
C SER A 230 10.15 -8.26 18.39
N ARG A 231 10.29 -9.44 17.76
CA ARG A 231 9.24 -10.42 17.46
C ARG A 231 8.16 -9.90 16.48
N ASP A 232 8.50 -8.93 15.61
CA ASP A 232 7.65 -8.40 14.52
C ASP A 232 8.04 -9.03 13.17
N LEU A 233 7.75 -10.33 13.02
CA LEU A 233 8.10 -11.08 11.80
C LEU A 233 7.34 -10.59 10.57
N GLY A 234 6.08 -10.19 10.75
CA GLY A 234 5.23 -9.67 9.67
C GLY A 234 5.82 -8.40 9.05
N ALA A 235 6.13 -7.39 9.87
CA ALA A 235 6.78 -6.18 9.39
C ALA A 235 8.17 -6.46 8.81
N GLY A 236 8.96 -7.34 9.45
CA GLY A 236 10.27 -7.73 8.93
C GLY A 236 10.22 -8.30 7.51
N LEU A 237 9.25 -9.18 7.25
CA LEU A 237 9.06 -9.78 5.92
C LEU A 237 8.55 -8.74 4.90
N ILE A 238 7.65 -7.83 5.29
CA ILE A 238 7.20 -6.71 4.44
C ILE A 238 8.40 -5.84 4.01
N PHE A 239 9.27 -5.48 4.96
CA PHE A 239 10.44 -4.63 4.69
C PHE A 239 11.44 -5.36 3.78
N PHE A 240 11.68 -6.63 4.04
CA PHE A 240 12.55 -7.47 3.21
C PHE A 240 12.05 -7.53 1.75
N ILE A 241 10.78 -7.86 1.54
CA ILE A 241 10.22 -7.95 0.18
C ILE A 241 10.16 -6.59 -0.51
N ALA A 242 9.80 -5.52 0.21
CA ALA A 242 9.84 -4.16 -0.33
C ALA A 242 11.26 -3.79 -0.80
N TYR A 243 12.28 -4.07 0.01
CA TYR A 243 13.67 -3.86 -0.36
C TYR A 243 14.07 -4.66 -1.59
N MET A 244 13.73 -5.96 -1.65
CA MET A 244 14.10 -6.83 -2.76
C MET A 244 13.47 -6.37 -4.08
N VAL A 245 12.19 -6.00 -4.07
CA VAL A 245 11.51 -5.48 -5.26
C VAL A 245 12.15 -4.16 -5.72
N MET A 246 12.44 -3.23 -4.80
CA MET A 246 13.09 -1.97 -5.12
C MET A 246 14.52 -2.18 -5.63
N LEU A 247 15.29 -3.08 -5.02
CA LEU A 247 16.64 -3.45 -5.44
C LEU A 247 16.64 -4.02 -6.86
N TYR A 248 15.70 -4.92 -7.17
CA TYR A 248 15.57 -5.49 -8.51
C TYR A 248 15.24 -4.42 -9.55
N VAL A 249 14.24 -3.56 -9.28
CA VAL A 249 13.86 -2.50 -10.23
C VAL A 249 14.97 -1.46 -10.37
N ALA A 250 15.70 -1.17 -9.30
CA ALA A 250 16.79 -0.21 -9.34
C ALA A 250 18.00 -0.71 -10.14
N THR A 251 18.42 -1.95 -9.89
CA THR A 251 19.66 -2.51 -10.45
C THR A 251 19.45 -3.26 -11.76
N ARG A 252 18.23 -3.73 -12.03
CA ARG A 252 17.86 -4.63 -13.14
C ARG A 252 18.64 -5.95 -13.17
N LYS A 253 19.27 -6.32 -12.06
CA LYS A 253 20.14 -7.49 -11.94
C LYS A 253 19.41 -8.61 -11.21
N LEU A 254 18.95 -9.61 -11.97
CA LEU A 254 18.17 -10.72 -11.41
C LEU A 254 18.94 -11.52 -10.35
N TYR A 255 20.27 -11.61 -10.45
CA TYR A 255 21.09 -12.34 -9.48
C TYR A 255 21.10 -11.70 -8.08
N TYR A 256 20.99 -10.37 -7.96
CA TYR A 256 20.84 -9.73 -6.64
C TYR A 256 19.50 -10.10 -6.01
N PHE A 257 18.43 -10.11 -6.81
CA PHE A 257 17.11 -10.50 -6.35
C PHE A 257 17.05 -11.98 -5.97
N ALA A 258 17.51 -12.87 -6.86
CA ALA A 258 17.52 -14.31 -6.62
C ALA A 258 18.42 -14.68 -5.42
N GLY A 259 19.62 -14.12 -5.34
CA GLY A 259 20.53 -14.30 -4.20
C GLY A 259 19.90 -13.80 -2.90
N GLY A 260 19.28 -12.63 -2.91
CA GLY A 260 18.54 -12.10 -1.76
C GLY A 260 17.41 -13.01 -1.30
N MET A 261 16.61 -13.55 -2.23
CA MET A 261 15.53 -14.50 -1.93
C MET A 261 16.05 -15.82 -1.35
N ILE A 262 17.15 -16.37 -1.88
CA ILE A 262 17.81 -17.56 -1.34
C ILE A 262 18.32 -17.30 0.08
N CYS A 263 18.99 -16.16 0.31
CA CYS A 263 19.43 -15.77 1.65
C CYS A 263 18.25 -15.57 2.61
N GLY A 264 17.15 -14.97 2.17
CA GLY A 264 15.93 -14.81 2.96
C GLY A 264 15.27 -16.14 3.33
N ALA A 265 15.25 -17.10 2.40
CA ALA A 265 14.77 -18.46 2.67
C ALA A 265 15.67 -19.18 3.69
N ALA A 266 17.00 -19.11 3.52
CA ALA A 266 17.95 -19.67 4.47
C ALA A 266 17.81 -19.03 5.86
N ALA A 267 17.65 -17.71 5.94
CA ALA A 267 17.41 -16.98 7.18
C ALA A 267 16.08 -17.39 7.85
N SER A 268 15.02 -17.66 7.06
CA SER A 268 13.73 -18.12 7.59
C SER A 268 13.84 -19.53 8.19
N VAL A 269 14.59 -20.43 7.55
CA VAL A 269 14.90 -21.76 8.09
C VAL A 269 15.73 -21.63 9.37
N ALA A 270 16.76 -20.78 9.39
CA ALA A 270 17.54 -20.52 10.59
C ALA A 270 16.66 -19.96 11.72
N ALA A 271 15.75 -19.03 11.41
CA ALA A 271 14.84 -18.43 12.38
C ALA A 271 13.89 -19.47 13.02
N TYR A 272 13.44 -20.47 12.27
CA TYR A 272 12.65 -21.58 12.81
C TYR A 272 13.37 -22.38 13.91
N PHE A 273 14.69 -22.60 13.74
CA PHE A 273 15.50 -23.29 14.73
C PHE A 273 15.89 -22.39 15.90
N LEU A 274 16.20 -21.11 15.64
CA LEU A 274 16.71 -20.17 16.64
C LEU A 274 15.62 -19.54 17.52
N PHE A 275 14.41 -19.35 16.99
CA PHE A 275 13.37 -18.58 17.68
C PHE A 275 12.10 -19.39 17.93
N ASN A 276 11.77 -19.62 19.20
CA ASN A 276 10.58 -20.38 19.59
C ASN A 276 9.27 -19.78 19.04
N HIS A 277 9.16 -18.45 19.00
CA HIS A 277 7.96 -17.76 18.51
C HIS A 277 7.73 -17.99 17.00
N VAL A 278 8.79 -18.16 16.20
CA VAL A 278 8.69 -18.52 14.78
C VAL A 278 8.19 -19.97 14.66
N ARG A 279 8.80 -20.89 15.42
CA ARG A 279 8.47 -22.31 15.42
C ARG A 279 7.00 -22.56 15.73
N VAL A 280 6.49 -21.89 16.77
CA VAL A 280 5.07 -21.94 17.18
C VAL A 280 4.13 -21.57 16.03
N ARG A 281 4.42 -20.50 15.28
CA ARG A 281 3.60 -20.08 14.12
C ARG A 281 3.63 -21.11 12.99
N VAL A 282 4.78 -21.76 12.77
CA VAL A 282 4.93 -22.80 11.74
C VAL A 282 4.18 -24.08 12.13
N VAL A 283 4.27 -24.53 13.38
CA VAL A 283 3.54 -25.71 13.88
C VAL A 283 2.04 -25.48 13.81
N ALA A 284 1.57 -24.32 14.30
CA ALA A 284 0.16 -23.93 14.20
C ALA A 284 -0.32 -23.84 12.75
N TRP A 285 0.56 -23.46 11.80
CA TRP A 285 0.21 -23.44 10.39
C TRP A 285 0.17 -24.82 9.75
N GLN A 286 1.06 -25.74 10.10
CA GLN A 286 1.10 -27.07 9.48
C GLN A 286 -0.15 -27.89 9.84
N ASP A 287 -0.41 -28.07 11.14
CA ASP A 287 -1.57 -28.80 11.63
C ASP A 287 -2.23 -28.06 12.81
N PRO A 288 -3.06 -27.03 12.52
CA PRO A 288 -3.71 -26.23 13.55
C PRO A 288 -4.69 -27.05 14.40
N LEU A 289 -5.25 -28.14 13.86
CA LEU A 289 -6.21 -28.98 14.57
C LEU A 289 -5.52 -29.90 15.59
N ALA A 290 -4.34 -30.41 15.26
CA ALA A 290 -3.54 -31.19 16.21
C ALA A 290 -3.10 -30.37 17.44
N VAL A 291 -2.84 -29.07 17.26
CA VAL A 291 -2.46 -28.14 18.33
C VAL A 291 -3.58 -27.15 18.71
N PHE A 292 -4.84 -27.56 18.52
CA PHE A 292 -6.01 -26.69 18.70
C PHE A 292 -6.08 -26.04 20.08
N ALA A 293 -5.76 -26.78 21.15
CA ALA A 293 -5.85 -26.29 22.53
C ALA A 293 -4.83 -25.20 22.88
N ASN A 294 -3.74 -25.11 22.12
CA ASN A 294 -2.61 -24.23 22.40
C ASN A 294 -2.42 -23.23 21.24
N GLU A 295 -1.47 -23.50 20.35
CA GLU A 295 -1.00 -22.54 19.35
C GLU A 295 -1.90 -22.46 18.10
N GLY A 296 -2.68 -23.51 17.82
CA GLY A 296 -3.51 -23.64 16.61
C GLY A 296 -4.86 -22.93 16.66
N ASN A 297 -5.32 -22.53 17.85
CA ASN A 297 -6.67 -21.99 18.10
C ASN A 297 -7.06 -20.88 17.10
N GLN A 298 -6.20 -19.88 16.91
CA GLN A 298 -6.43 -18.75 15.99
C GLN A 298 -6.74 -19.21 14.56
N VAL A 299 -5.86 -20.05 14.00
CA VAL A 299 -5.98 -20.51 12.61
C VAL A 299 -7.15 -21.48 12.45
N SER A 300 -7.39 -22.36 13.43
CA SER A 300 -8.54 -23.29 13.38
C SER A 300 -9.88 -22.57 13.39
N HIS A 301 -10.08 -21.62 14.31
CA HIS A 301 -11.32 -20.86 14.36
C HIS A 301 -11.54 -20.01 13.11
N SER A 302 -10.46 -19.45 12.55
CA SER A 302 -10.50 -18.77 11.26
C SER A 302 -11.06 -19.68 10.15
N LEU A 303 -10.51 -20.90 10.03
CA LEU A 303 -10.96 -21.86 9.01
C LEU A 303 -12.39 -22.33 9.22
N PHE A 304 -12.81 -22.57 10.47
CA PHE A 304 -14.20 -22.92 10.78
C PHE A 304 -15.18 -21.81 10.44
N ALA A 305 -14.81 -20.55 10.69
CA ALA A 305 -15.63 -19.40 10.37
C ALA A 305 -15.79 -19.23 8.84
N ILE A 306 -14.69 -19.30 8.09
CA ILE A 306 -14.71 -19.26 6.62
C ILE A 306 -15.54 -20.42 6.06
N GLY A 307 -15.37 -21.63 6.59
CA GLY A 307 -16.12 -22.82 6.17
C GLY A 307 -17.62 -22.70 6.45
N THR A 308 -18.00 -22.15 7.60
CA THR A 308 -19.39 -21.96 8.03
C THR A 308 -20.10 -20.90 7.19
N GLY A 309 -19.40 -19.83 6.81
CA GLY A 309 -19.96 -18.78 5.95
C GLY A 309 -20.34 -19.25 4.54
N GLY A 310 -19.68 -20.29 4.01
CA GLY A 310 -19.91 -20.77 2.64
C GLY A 310 -19.77 -19.64 1.60
N TRP A 311 -20.45 -19.77 0.46
CA TRP A 311 -20.36 -18.78 -0.62
C TRP A 311 -21.12 -17.47 -0.34
N PHE A 312 -22.23 -17.54 0.40
CA PHE A 312 -23.20 -16.45 0.56
C PHE A 312 -23.24 -15.82 1.96
N GLY A 313 -22.48 -16.37 2.91
CA GLY A 313 -22.43 -15.88 4.29
C GLY A 313 -23.62 -16.34 5.11
N MET A 314 -23.45 -16.28 6.43
CA MET A 314 -24.51 -16.50 7.40
C MET A 314 -25.50 -15.31 7.46
N GLY A 315 -25.09 -14.14 6.97
CA GLY A 315 -25.80 -12.88 7.16
C GLY A 315 -25.22 -12.10 8.35
N LEU A 316 -25.20 -10.78 8.21
CA LEU A 316 -24.66 -9.88 9.23
C LEU A 316 -25.40 -10.07 10.56
N ASN A 317 -24.65 -10.26 11.65
CA ASN A 317 -25.19 -10.57 12.98
C ASN A 317 -25.86 -11.94 13.14
N GLN A 318 -25.62 -12.90 12.23
CA GLN A 318 -26.04 -14.31 12.37
C GLN A 318 -24.87 -15.27 12.63
N GLY A 319 -23.62 -14.82 12.43
CA GLY A 319 -22.42 -15.60 12.72
C GLY A 319 -21.95 -15.50 14.17
N MET A 320 -20.88 -16.24 14.49
CA MET A 320 -20.21 -16.23 15.79
C MET A 320 -18.74 -15.78 15.70
N PRO A 321 -18.43 -14.63 15.06
CA PRO A 321 -17.05 -14.21 14.82
C PRO A 321 -16.25 -13.93 16.10
N TYR A 322 -16.93 -13.70 17.23
CA TYR A 322 -16.31 -13.53 18.54
C TYR A 322 -15.61 -14.78 19.08
N LYS A 323 -15.84 -15.96 18.47
CA LYS A 323 -15.09 -17.18 18.79
C LYS A 323 -13.68 -17.19 18.20
N ILE A 324 -13.41 -16.33 17.22
CA ILE A 324 -12.09 -16.24 16.59
C ILE A 324 -11.20 -15.35 17.48
N PRO A 325 -10.07 -15.86 18.02
CA PRO A 325 -9.16 -15.03 18.78
C PRO A 325 -8.55 -13.93 17.90
N GLU A 326 -8.38 -12.72 18.45
CA GLU A 326 -7.89 -11.54 17.73
C GLU A 326 -8.67 -11.14 16.45
N VAL A 327 -9.97 -11.50 16.38
CA VAL A 327 -10.85 -11.22 15.23
C VAL A 327 -10.92 -9.76 14.80
N LYS A 328 -10.73 -8.83 15.72
CA LYS A 328 -10.81 -7.39 15.41
C LYS A 328 -9.56 -6.91 14.65
N GLN A 329 -8.41 -7.53 14.90
CA GLN A 329 -7.11 -7.11 14.41
C GLN A 329 -6.72 -7.99 13.21
N ASP A 330 -6.19 -9.17 13.50
CA ASP A 330 -5.49 -9.97 12.50
C ASP A 330 -6.46 -10.81 11.66
N PHE A 331 -7.52 -11.33 12.28
CA PHE A 331 -8.47 -12.28 11.67
C PHE A 331 -9.82 -11.66 11.24
N ILE A 332 -9.85 -10.37 10.93
CA ILE A 332 -11.10 -9.69 10.54
C ILE A 332 -11.64 -10.21 9.21
N PHE A 333 -10.76 -10.68 8.32
CA PHE A 333 -11.17 -11.23 7.02
C PHE A 333 -11.99 -12.51 7.20
N SER A 334 -11.67 -13.33 8.19
CA SER A 334 -12.43 -14.54 8.52
C SER A 334 -13.83 -14.23 9.04
N ALA A 335 -13.99 -13.18 9.85
CA ALA A 335 -15.31 -12.69 10.25
C ALA A 335 -16.12 -12.15 9.07
N ILE A 336 -15.47 -11.46 8.13
CA ILE A 336 -16.09 -11.02 6.87
C ILE A 336 -16.56 -12.24 6.06
N ALA A 337 -15.71 -13.26 5.91
CA ALA A 337 -16.06 -14.46 5.16
C ALA A 337 -17.21 -15.24 5.82
N GLU A 338 -17.25 -15.31 7.15
CA GLU A 338 -18.33 -15.97 7.90
C GLU A 338 -19.69 -15.26 7.72
N GLU A 339 -19.76 -13.96 7.97
CA GLU A 339 -21.04 -13.24 7.97
C GLU A 339 -21.45 -12.76 6.56
N LEU A 340 -20.51 -12.37 5.69
CA LEU A 340 -20.80 -11.80 4.36
C LEU A 340 -20.52 -12.77 3.19
N GLY A 341 -19.83 -13.90 3.45
CA GLY A 341 -19.66 -14.99 2.48
C GLY A 341 -18.40 -14.93 1.63
N GLY A 342 -18.07 -16.07 1.03
CA GLY A 342 -16.89 -16.23 0.16
C GLY A 342 -16.88 -15.34 -1.07
N ILE A 343 -18.04 -15.08 -1.71
CA ILE A 343 -18.10 -14.17 -2.87
C ILE A 343 -17.73 -12.74 -2.45
N PHE A 344 -18.23 -12.29 -1.31
CA PHE A 344 -17.88 -10.97 -0.76
C PHE A 344 -16.40 -10.90 -0.41
N ALA A 345 -15.85 -11.95 0.22
CA ALA A 345 -14.44 -12.05 0.55
C ALA A 345 -13.52 -11.98 -0.69
N ILE A 346 -13.90 -12.66 -1.79
CA ILE A 346 -13.18 -12.57 -3.08
C ILE A 346 -13.26 -11.15 -3.64
N CYS A 347 -14.43 -10.52 -3.61
CA CYS A 347 -14.59 -9.13 -4.05
C CYS A 347 -13.70 -8.17 -3.24
N LEU A 348 -13.57 -8.40 -1.93
CA LEU A 348 -12.70 -7.61 -1.05
C LEU A 348 -11.23 -7.74 -1.47
N ILE A 349 -10.75 -8.96 -1.71
CA ILE A 349 -9.40 -9.21 -2.24
C ILE A 349 -9.21 -8.48 -3.57
N LEU A 350 -10.18 -8.55 -4.47
CA LEU A 350 -10.11 -7.90 -5.78
C LEU A 350 -10.07 -6.37 -5.69
N VAL A 351 -10.80 -5.75 -4.76
CA VAL A 351 -10.72 -4.30 -4.51
C VAL A 351 -9.34 -3.90 -3.97
N CYS A 352 -8.78 -4.69 -3.04
CA CYS A 352 -7.40 -4.52 -2.57
C CYS A 352 -6.38 -4.65 -3.72
N VAL A 353 -6.53 -5.65 -4.58
CA VAL A 353 -5.70 -5.83 -5.78
C VAL A 353 -5.85 -4.65 -6.74
N SER A 354 -7.05 -4.11 -6.91
CA SER A 354 -7.28 -2.93 -7.75
C SER A 354 -6.48 -1.71 -7.24
N CYS A 355 -6.43 -1.47 -5.93
CA CYS A 355 -5.57 -0.44 -5.35
C CYS A 355 -4.09 -0.70 -5.64
N PHE A 356 -3.62 -1.93 -5.40
CA PHE A 356 -2.24 -2.33 -5.66
C PHE A 356 -1.84 -2.12 -7.13
N LEU A 357 -2.68 -2.55 -8.07
CA LEU A 357 -2.45 -2.35 -9.51
C LEU A 357 -2.40 -0.87 -9.87
N MET A 358 -3.25 -0.03 -9.25
CA MET A 358 -3.20 1.42 -9.47
C MET A 358 -1.91 2.04 -8.94
N PHE A 359 -1.40 1.58 -7.79
CA PHE A 359 -0.13 2.07 -7.23
C PHE A 359 1.05 1.71 -8.17
N LEU A 360 1.08 0.48 -8.68
CA LEU A 360 2.07 0.05 -9.67
C LEU A 360 1.95 0.82 -10.99
N ASN A 361 0.72 1.06 -11.45
CA ASN A 361 0.47 1.85 -12.66
C ASN A 361 1.02 3.27 -12.50
N ILE A 362 0.80 3.91 -11.35
CA ILE A 362 1.38 5.22 -11.04
C ILE A 362 2.91 5.15 -11.07
N ALA A 363 3.52 4.16 -10.41
CA ALA A 363 4.96 3.98 -10.38
C ALA A 363 5.57 3.86 -11.79
N MET A 364 4.98 3.03 -12.65
CA MET A 364 5.42 2.79 -14.03
C MET A 364 5.41 4.07 -14.88
N GLN A 365 4.48 4.97 -14.59
CA GLN A 365 4.30 6.21 -15.34
C GLN A 365 5.08 7.41 -14.78
N MET A 366 5.76 7.25 -13.63
CA MET A 366 6.63 8.30 -13.10
C MET A 366 7.86 8.49 -14.00
N LYS A 367 8.14 9.74 -14.38
CA LYS A 367 9.36 10.11 -15.11
C LYS A 367 10.58 10.08 -14.20
N ASP A 368 10.42 10.61 -12.99
CA ASP A 368 11.49 10.67 -12.00
C ASP A 368 11.74 9.32 -11.33
N PHE A 369 12.99 8.88 -11.32
CA PHE A 369 13.38 7.58 -10.82
C PHE A 369 13.21 7.42 -9.30
N PHE A 370 13.47 8.46 -8.51
CA PHE A 370 13.25 8.42 -7.07
C PHE A 370 11.77 8.21 -6.77
N TYR A 371 10.89 9.02 -7.37
CA TYR A 371 9.45 8.91 -7.15
C TYR A 371 8.86 7.61 -7.70
N LYS A 372 9.43 7.06 -8.78
CA LYS A 372 9.11 5.72 -9.28
C LYS A 372 9.39 4.65 -8.22
N LEU A 373 10.57 4.67 -7.60
CA LEU A 373 10.94 3.74 -6.54
C LEU A 373 10.06 3.92 -5.29
N VAL A 374 9.73 5.16 -4.90
CA VAL A 374 8.81 5.41 -3.78
C VAL A 374 7.43 4.82 -4.05
N ALA A 375 6.84 5.11 -5.21
CA ALA A 375 5.52 4.57 -5.57
C ALA A 375 5.52 3.04 -5.63
N LEU A 376 6.57 2.45 -6.20
CA LEU A 376 6.77 1.00 -6.27
C LEU A 376 6.89 0.40 -4.87
N GLY A 377 7.77 0.92 -4.02
CA GLY A 377 8.02 0.40 -2.68
C GLY A 377 6.79 0.48 -1.78
N LEU A 378 6.08 1.61 -1.80
CA LEU A 378 4.82 1.76 -1.07
C LEU A 378 3.72 0.83 -1.61
N GLY A 379 3.67 0.65 -2.94
CA GLY A 379 2.85 -0.36 -3.61
C GLY A 379 3.13 -1.77 -3.12
N THR A 380 4.41 -2.17 -3.09
CA THR A 380 4.84 -3.47 -2.60
C THR A 380 4.48 -3.67 -1.13
N ILE A 381 4.70 -2.66 -0.26
CA ILE A 381 4.30 -2.74 1.15
C ILE A 381 2.80 -3.01 1.28
N TYR A 382 1.97 -2.21 0.60
CA TYR A 382 0.52 -2.37 0.66
C TYR A 382 0.07 -3.76 0.16
N GLY A 383 0.53 -4.16 -1.03
CA GLY A 383 0.16 -5.45 -1.63
C GLY A 383 0.63 -6.64 -0.79
N PHE A 384 1.85 -6.58 -0.26
CA PHE A 384 2.40 -7.67 0.54
C PHE A 384 1.77 -7.73 1.94
N GLN A 385 1.41 -6.60 2.55
CA GLN A 385 0.64 -6.58 3.79
C GLN A 385 -0.73 -7.25 3.64
N ILE A 386 -1.43 -7.01 2.52
CA ILE A 386 -2.69 -7.71 2.20
C ILE A 386 -2.47 -9.20 2.03
N PHE A 387 -1.43 -9.58 1.28
CA PHE A 387 -1.06 -10.99 1.09
C PHE A 387 -0.76 -11.69 2.41
N LEU A 388 -0.01 -11.05 3.32
CA LEU A 388 0.32 -11.64 4.60
C LEU A 388 -0.87 -11.78 5.55
N SER A 389 -1.73 -10.76 5.60
CA SER A 389 -2.93 -10.78 6.45
C SER A 389 -3.92 -11.85 5.97
N ILE A 390 -4.38 -11.76 4.72
CA ILE A 390 -5.36 -12.71 4.18
C ILE A 390 -4.76 -14.12 4.06
N GLY A 391 -3.49 -14.23 3.66
CA GLY A 391 -2.80 -15.51 3.55
C GLY A 391 -2.66 -16.23 4.89
N GLY A 392 -2.47 -15.50 5.99
CA GLY A 392 -2.48 -16.05 7.35
C GLY A 392 -3.86 -16.56 7.76
N ASP A 393 -4.90 -15.79 7.45
CA ASP A 393 -6.29 -16.10 7.80
C ASP A 393 -6.79 -17.38 7.13
N ILE A 394 -6.42 -17.60 5.85
CA ILE A 394 -6.85 -18.78 5.08
C ILE A 394 -5.88 -19.97 5.18
N LYS A 395 -4.89 -19.94 6.09
CA LYS A 395 -3.84 -20.98 6.24
C LYS A 395 -2.96 -21.16 4.98
N PHE A 396 -2.88 -20.17 4.09
CA PHE A 396 -1.98 -20.22 2.93
C PHE A 396 -0.51 -20.07 3.34
N ILE A 397 -0.26 -19.25 4.36
CA ILE A 397 1.05 -19.07 5.00
C ILE A 397 0.88 -19.07 6.52
N PRO A 398 1.97 -19.16 7.31
CA PRO A 398 1.89 -18.94 8.75
C PRO A 398 1.34 -17.56 9.09
N SER A 399 0.45 -17.49 10.08
CA SER A 399 -0.10 -16.21 10.55
C SER A 399 1.00 -15.32 11.11
N THR A 400 1.10 -14.11 10.57
CA THR A 400 2.17 -13.14 10.84
C THR A 400 1.74 -11.99 11.75
N GLY A 401 0.44 -11.90 12.08
CA GLY A 401 -0.11 -10.87 12.97
C GLY A 401 -0.10 -9.46 12.40
N VAL A 402 -0.25 -9.33 11.07
CA VAL A 402 -0.37 -8.03 10.39
C VAL A 402 -1.83 -7.74 10.05
N THR A 403 -2.19 -6.48 10.27
CA THR A 403 -3.54 -5.96 10.03
C THR A 403 -3.84 -5.83 8.54
N LEU A 404 -5.09 -6.12 8.15
CA LEU A 404 -5.61 -5.86 6.81
C LEU A 404 -5.77 -4.33 6.63
N PRO A 405 -5.06 -3.70 5.67
CA PRO A 405 -5.04 -2.25 5.55
C PRO A 405 -6.44 -1.65 5.37
N LEU A 406 -6.74 -0.58 6.12
CA LEU A 406 -8.03 0.14 6.16
C LEU A 406 -9.25 -0.64 6.70
N VAL A 407 -9.18 -1.97 6.82
CA VAL A 407 -10.30 -2.82 7.24
C VAL A 407 -10.17 -3.23 8.71
N SER A 408 -9.01 -3.78 9.10
CA SER A 408 -8.74 -4.26 10.45
C SER A 408 -8.71 -3.15 11.50
N TYR A 409 -8.94 -3.52 12.76
CA TYR A 409 -8.71 -2.62 13.89
C TYR A 409 -7.22 -2.36 14.09
N GLY A 410 -6.81 -1.10 14.02
CA GLY A 410 -5.42 -0.72 14.25
C GLY A 410 -5.17 0.76 13.97
N GLY A 411 -5.13 1.59 15.01
CA GLY A 411 -5.00 3.05 14.87
C GLY A 411 -3.74 3.48 14.10
N SER A 412 -2.57 2.92 14.45
CA SER A 412 -1.31 3.21 13.74
C SER A 412 -1.30 2.68 12.31
N SER A 413 -1.83 1.47 12.08
CA SER A 413 -1.92 0.88 10.73
C SER A 413 -2.89 1.65 9.81
N LEU A 414 -4.02 2.11 10.35
CA LEU A 414 -4.96 2.96 9.63
C LEU A 414 -4.29 4.28 9.22
N LEU A 415 -3.66 4.99 10.16
CA LEU A 415 -2.97 6.24 9.86
C LEU A 415 -1.81 6.04 8.88
N SER A 416 -0.97 5.02 9.08
CA SER A 416 0.15 4.72 8.18
C SER A 416 -0.32 4.41 6.77
N THR A 417 -1.41 3.64 6.63
CA THR A 417 -2.00 3.32 5.34
C THR A 417 -2.61 4.56 4.68
N LEU A 418 -3.29 5.43 5.44
CA LEU A 418 -3.79 6.70 4.92
C LEU A 418 -2.65 7.60 4.43
N ILE A 419 -1.49 7.59 5.11
CA ILE A 419 -0.29 8.30 4.62
C ILE A 419 0.19 7.70 3.30
N ILE A 420 0.25 6.37 3.18
CA ILE A 420 0.62 5.69 1.94
C ILE A 420 -0.29 6.11 0.79
N PHE A 421 -1.61 6.03 0.99
CA PHE A 421 -2.60 6.43 -0.02
C PHE A 421 -2.44 7.90 -0.41
N ALA A 422 -2.23 8.79 0.57
CA ALA A 422 -2.04 10.21 0.33
C ALA A 422 -0.73 10.53 -0.41
N VAL A 423 0.37 9.83 -0.11
CA VAL A 423 1.63 9.96 -0.85
C VAL A 423 1.44 9.52 -2.29
N ILE A 424 0.84 8.35 -2.54
CA ILE A 424 0.54 7.86 -3.89
C ILE A 424 -0.36 8.86 -4.64
N GLN A 425 -1.36 9.42 -3.95
CA GLN A 425 -2.23 10.45 -4.52
C GLN A 425 -1.46 11.72 -4.89
N GLY A 426 -0.48 12.13 -4.08
CA GLY A 426 0.45 13.21 -4.39
C GLY A 426 1.29 12.92 -5.63
N LEU A 427 1.85 11.71 -5.74
CA LEU A 427 2.64 11.29 -6.90
C LEU A 427 1.79 11.24 -8.19
N TYR A 428 0.52 10.80 -8.08
CA TYR A 428 -0.43 10.87 -9.18
C TYR A 428 -0.63 12.32 -9.67
N LEU A 429 -0.85 13.26 -8.76
CA LEU A 429 -1.04 14.67 -9.09
C LEU A 429 0.23 15.31 -9.70
N MET A 430 1.41 14.90 -9.25
CA MET A 430 2.67 15.35 -9.83
C MET A 430 2.80 14.91 -11.28
N ARG A 431 2.50 13.64 -11.56
CA ARG A 431 2.51 13.09 -12.93
C ARG A 431 1.54 13.84 -13.84
N GLU A 432 0.30 14.08 -13.40
CA GLU A 432 -0.69 14.82 -14.19
C GLU A 432 -0.21 16.22 -14.58
N ARG A 433 0.39 16.95 -13.64
CA ARG A 433 0.98 18.28 -13.91
C ARG A 433 2.12 18.22 -14.93
N GLU A 434 2.99 17.21 -14.84
CA GLU A 434 4.10 17.01 -15.78
C GLU A 434 3.66 16.59 -17.19
N GLN A 435 2.43 16.11 -17.37
CA GLN A 435 1.86 15.79 -18.68
C GLN A 435 1.22 17.03 -19.33
N ASP A 436 0.72 17.98 -18.53
CA ASP A 436 0.11 19.23 -19.00
C ASP A 436 1.13 20.32 -19.39
N GLU A 437 2.36 20.29 -18.85
CA GLU A 437 3.39 21.26 -19.26
C GLU A 437 3.75 21.05 -20.73
N PRO A 438 3.54 22.04 -21.63
CA PRO A 438 3.92 21.90 -23.02
C PRO A 438 5.43 21.67 -23.09
N ARG A 439 5.86 20.64 -23.84
CA ARG A 439 7.26 20.20 -24.08
C ARG A 439 8.24 21.33 -24.48
N GLY A 440 7.78 22.55 -24.74
CA GLY A 440 8.59 23.70 -25.17
C GLY A 440 9.27 24.54 -24.08
N LYS A 441 8.84 24.51 -22.80
CA LYS A 441 9.44 25.42 -21.77
C LYS A 441 10.64 24.84 -21.01
N THR A 442 10.79 23.51 -20.99
CA THR A 442 11.92 22.83 -20.34
C THR A 442 13.18 22.82 -21.22
N GLY A 443 13.03 22.83 -22.55
CA GLY A 443 14.15 22.96 -23.50
C GLY A 443 14.84 24.34 -23.44
N LEU A 444 14.07 25.42 -23.27
CA LEU A 444 14.61 26.79 -23.25
C LEU A 444 15.43 27.12 -21.98
N LYS A 445 15.18 26.44 -20.85
CA LYS A 445 16.00 26.61 -19.63
C LYS A 445 17.30 25.81 -19.69
N GLY A 446 17.28 24.62 -20.31
CA GLY A 446 18.49 23.83 -20.57
C GLY A 446 19.40 24.47 -21.62
N GLU A 447 18.83 25.04 -22.69
CA GLU A 447 19.62 25.73 -23.72
C GLU A 447 20.25 27.03 -23.24
N LYS A 448 19.61 27.80 -22.34
CA LYS A 448 20.24 29.00 -21.75
C LYS A 448 21.44 28.64 -20.86
N TYR A 449 21.32 27.59 -20.04
CA TYR A 449 22.42 27.10 -19.21
C TYR A 449 23.59 26.51 -20.02
N THR A 450 23.29 25.84 -21.14
CA THR A 450 24.32 25.28 -22.03
C THR A 450 24.96 26.37 -22.89
N LYS A 451 24.20 27.36 -23.38
CA LYS A 451 24.75 28.49 -24.16
C LYS A 451 25.62 29.45 -23.33
N GLU A 452 25.29 29.69 -22.05
CA GLU A 452 26.14 30.50 -21.16
C GLU A 452 27.49 29.80 -20.88
N LYS A 453 27.50 28.49 -20.59
CA LYS A 453 28.77 27.76 -20.38
C LYS A 453 29.61 27.54 -21.64
N THR A 454 28.99 27.53 -22.82
CA THR A 454 29.73 27.34 -24.09
C THR A 454 30.36 28.66 -24.57
N ASN A 455 29.81 29.81 -24.20
CA ASN A 455 30.38 31.12 -24.52
C ASN A 455 31.56 31.52 -23.62
N GLU A 456 31.70 30.96 -22.41
CA GLU A 456 32.86 31.21 -21.53
C GLU A 456 34.12 30.40 -21.89
N LYS A 457 34.05 29.43 -22.81
CA LYS A 457 35.17 28.53 -23.15
C LYS A 457 35.56 28.53 -24.63
N LYS A 458 35.66 29.71 -25.27
CA LYS A 458 36.40 29.84 -26.54
C LYS A 458 37.74 30.53 -26.32
N PRO A 459 38.88 29.87 -26.60
CA PRO A 459 40.18 30.54 -26.67
C PRO A 459 40.19 31.51 -27.85
N LYS A 460 40.74 32.72 -27.66
CA LYS A 460 41.01 33.68 -28.73
C LYS A 460 42.03 33.10 -29.71
N GLU A 461 41.58 32.63 -30.86
CA GLU A 461 42.46 32.19 -31.96
C GLU A 461 43.05 33.42 -32.69
N LYS A 462 44.38 33.50 -32.72
CA LYS A 462 45.14 34.53 -33.45
C LYS A 462 45.01 34.28 -34.96
N LYS A 463 44.49 35.28 -35.69
CA LYS A 463 44.49 35.34 -37.16
C LYS A 463 45.92 35.25 -37.73
N ARG A 464 46.16 34.33 -38.68
CA ARG A 464 47.27 34.39 -39.64
C ARG A 464 46.73 34.65 -41.05
N PRO A 465 47.47 35.37 -41.92
CA PRO A 465 46.93 35.89 -43.17
C PRO A 465 46.94 34.86 -44.31
N LYS A 466 45.99 35.05 -45.24
CA LYS A 466 45.76 34.27 -46.47
C LYS A 466 47.00 34.20 -47.37
N LYS A 467 47.23 33.03 -47.98
CA LYS A 467 47.97 32.90 -49.24
C LYS A 467 47.20 32.04 -50.25
N LYS A 468 47.18 32.53 -51.50
CA LYS A 468 46.63 31.92 -52.72
C LYS A 468 47.44 30.69 -53.15
N GLY A 469 46.79 29.76 -53.83
CA GLY A 469 47.43 28.71 -54.63
C GLY A 469 46.45 27.57 -54.90
N GLY A 470 46.04 27.38 -56.15
CA GLY A 470 45.16 26.29 -56.56
C GLY A 470 45.90 24.97 -56.73
N ILE A 471 45.13 23.90 -56.93
CA ILE A 471 45.28 22.83 -57.92
C ILE A 471 44.09 21.88 -57.75
N SER A 472 43.48 21.50 -58.87
CA SER A 472 42.43 20.50 -59.00
C SER A 472 42.98 19.08 -58.97
N SER A 473 42.21 18.12 -58.45
CA SER A 473 42.21 16.75 -58.99
C SER A 473 40.90 16.03 -58.68
N HIS A 474 40.34 15.46 -59.74
CA HIS A 474 39.24 14.48 -59.79
C HIS A 474 39.62 13.14 -59.12
N GLU A 475 38.60 12.40 -58.66
CA GLU A 475 38.39 10.93 -58.77
C GLU A 475 37.20 10.56 -57.86
N GLU A 476 35.98 10.34 -58.39
CA GLU A 476 35.39 9.06 -58.82
C GLU A 476 35.19 7.99 -57.72
N THR A 477 33.89 7.75 -57.43
CA THR A 477 33.14 6.48 -57.21
C THR A 477 33.91 5.21 -56.80
N ILE A 478 33.45 4.36 -55.87
CA ILE A 478 32.43 3.29 -56.07
C ILE A 478 32.18 2.52 -54.73
N HIS A 479 30.98 1.91 -54.61
CA HIS A 479 30.47 0.85 -53.71
C HIS A 479 30.15 1.23 -52.25
N GLY A 480 28.92 1.08 -51.74
CA GLY A 480 27.99 -0.07 -51.85
C GLY A 480 28.31 -1.03 -50.71
N THR A 481 27.51 -1.16 -49.65
CA THR A 481 26.51 -2.25 -49.49
C THR A 481 25.63 -1.97 -48.24
N LYS A 482 24.31 -2.10 -48.37
CA LYS A 482 23.31 -2.22 -47.28
C LYS A 482 23.24 -3.66 -46.79
N ILE A 483 22.90 -3.90 -45.52
CA ILE A 483 22.29 -5.10 -44.88
C ILE A 483 22.44 -4.88 -43.35
N GLN A 484 21.53 -5.17 -42.42
CA GLN A 484 20.14 -5.62 -42.34
C GLN A 484 19.68 -5.30 -40.89
N ASP A 485 18.41 -4.99 -40.71
CA ASP A 485 17.72 -5.02 -39.41
C ASP A 485 17.60 -6.46 -38.92
N PHE A 486 17.71 -6.67 -37.60
CA PHE A 486 17.39 -7.93 -36.92
C PHE A 486 16.25 -7.70 -35.92
N ASP A 487 15.31 -8.63 -35.96
CA ASP A 487 14.10 -8.75 -35.12
C ASP A 487 14.36 -8.74 -33.60
#